data_AF-A0A6C1C9K2-F1
#
_entry.id   AF-A0A6C1C9K2-F1
#
_cell.length_a   1.000
_cell.length_b   1.000
_cell.length_c   1.000
_cell.angle_alpha   90.00
_cell.angle_beta   90.00
_cell.angle_gamma   90.00
#
_symmetry.space_group_name_H-M   'P 1'
#
loop_
_entity.id
_entity.type
_entity.pdbx_description
1 polymer ?
#
loop_
_entity_poly.entity_id
_entity_poly.type
_entity_poly.pdbx_seq_one_letter_code
_entity_poly.pdbx_strand_id
1 'polypeptide(L)' 'MSRDTSRPARRVTLERGGPVLLEGPVEVRLDDGRTVTSDRFMVALCTCRRSRTYPWCDTSHRRRSRTR' A
#
# COMPACT_ATOMS: atom_id res chain seq x y z
N MET A 1 19.90 19.74 -5.33
CA MET A 1 18.81 18.77 -5.54
C MET A 1 17.49 19.53 -5.56
N SER A 2 17.10 20.03 -6.74
CA SER A 2 15.86 20.78 -6.91
C SER A 2 14.69 19.80 -6.90
N ARG A 3 13.78 19.92 -5.92
CA ARG A 3 12.48 19.26 -6.01
C ARG A 3 11.74 19.93 -7.16
N ASP A 4 11.54 19.19 -8.25
CA ASP A 4 10.60 19.57 -9.30
C ASP A 4 9.20 19.60 -8.68
N THR A 5 8.74 20.78 -8.27
CA THR A 5 7.40 21.01 -7.73
C THR A 5 6.34 21.08 -8.84
N SER A 6 6.74 20.94 -10.11
CA SER A 6 5.87 20.94 -11.28
C SER A 6 4.93 19.72 -11.32
N ARG A 7 5.36 18.58 -10.76
CA ARG A 7 4.50 17.38 -10.70
C ARG A 7 3.50 17.49 -9.55
N PRO A 8 2.20 17.29 -9.79
CA PRO A 8 1.22 17.26 -8.71
C PRO A 8 1.59 16.13 -7.73
N ALA A 9 1.54 16.44 -6.44
CA ALA A 9 1.78 15.45 -5.41
C ALA A 9 0.75 14.31 -5.52
N ARG A 10 1.22 13.06 -5.41
CA ARG A 10 0.33 11.90 -5.32
C ARG A 10 -0.33 11.87 -3.95
N ARG A 11 -1.64 11.66 -3.91
CA ARG A 11 -2.35 11.55 -2.64
C ARG A 11 -2.04 10.22 -1.97
N VAL A 12 -1.75 10.31 -0.68
CA VAL A 12 -1.57 9.17 0.22
C VAL A 12 -2.50 9.36 1.40
N THR A 13 -3.30 8.33 1.72
CA THR A 13 -4.18 8.34 2.90
C THR A 13 -3.78 7.21 3.83
N LEU A 14 -3.59 7.53 5.11
CA LEU A 14 -3.26 6.56 6.15
C LEU A 14 -4.53 6.19 6.92
N GLU A 15 -4.91 4.92 6.90
CA GLU A 15 -5.97 4.42 7.77
C GLU A 15 -5.38 3.88 9.08
N ARG A 16 -5.89 4.34 10.22
CA ARG A 16 -5.45 3.84 11.53
C ARG A 16 -5.74 2.34 11.64
N GLY A 17 -4.70 1.53 11.84
CA GLY A 17 -4.80 0.07 11.89
C GLY A 17 -5.15 -0.59 10.55
N GLY A 18 -5.18 0.19 9.46
CA GLY A 18 -5.56 -0.22 8.12
C GLY A 18 -4.43 -0.04 7.11
N PRO A 19 -4.74 -0.22 5.81
CA PRO A 19 -3.78 -0.02 4.73
C PRO A 19 -3.39 1.45 4.53
N VAL A 20 -2.35 1.64 3.69
CA VAL A 20 -2.08 2.93 3.05
C VAL A 20 -2.81 2.97 1.71
N LEU A 21 -3.66 3.97 1.49
CA LEU A 21 -4.32 4.19 0.20
C LEU A 21 -3.50 5.14 -0.66
N LEU A 22 -3.31 4.79 -1.92
CA LEU A 22 -2.54 5.52 -2.92
C LEU A 22 -3.38 5.75 -4.17
N GLU A 23 -3.31 6.95 -4.74
CA GLU A 23 -3.75 7.20 -6.12
C GLU A 23 -2.76 6.53 -7.09
N GLY A 24 -3.27 5.61 -7.92
CA GLY A 24 -2.47 4.88 -8.90
C GLY A 24 -2.42 5.51 -10.28
N PRO A 25 -1.75 4.86 -11.25
CA PRO A 25 -1.05 3.58 -11.12
C PRO A 25 0.19 3.67 -10.22
N VAL A 26 0.58 2.56 -9.59
CA VAL A 26 1.77 2.51 -8.72
C VAL A 26 2.69 1.34 -9.06
N GLU A 27 3.98 1.56 -8.85
CA GLU A 27 5.02 0.55 -8.79
C GLU A 27 5.52 0.46 -7.34
N VAL A 28 5.65 -0.76 -6.82
CA VAL A 28 6.07 -1.02 -5.44
C VAL A 28 7.31 -1.89 -5.45
N ARG A 29 8.41 -1.39 -4.89
CA ARG A 29 9.63 -2.14 -4.63
C ARG A 29 9.59 -2.73 -3.23
N LEU A 30 9.80 -4.04 -3.12
CA LEU A 30 9.84 -4.78 -1.87
C LEU A 30 11.27 -4.88 -1.32
N ASP A 31 11.38 -5.29 -0.06
CA ASP A 31 12.65 -5.53 0.63
C ASP A 31 13.42 -6.73 0.06
N ASP A 32 12.70 -7.72 -0.46
CA ASP A 32 13.27 -8.87 -1.18
C ASP A 32 13.76 -8.56 -2.61
N GLY A 33 13.71 -7.29 -3.02
CA GLY A 33 14.15 -6.84 -4.34
C GLY A 33 13.13 -7.02 -5.46
N ARG A 34 11.97 -7.66 -5.22
CA ARG A 34 10.91 -7.76 -6.23
C ARG A 34 10.22 -6.41 -6.42
N THR A 35 9.75 -6.21 -7.64
CA THR A 35 8.90 -5.08 -8.02
C THR A 35 7.56 -5.61 -8.50
N VAL A 36 6.48 -5.04 -7.99
CA VAL A 36 5.11 -5.35 -8.43
C VAL A 36 4.38 -4.07 -8.79
N THR A 37 3.50 -4.14 -9.78
CA THR A 37 2.75 -3.00 -10.30
C THR A 37 1.25 -3.19 -10.10
N SER A 38 0.55 -2.07 -9.97
CA SER A 38 -0.91 -2.03 -10.05
C SER A 38 -1.34 -0.86 -10.91
N ASP A 39 -2.20 -1.16 -11.88
CA ASP A 39 -2.83 -0.20 -12.80
C ASP A 39 -4.12 0.41 -12.25
N ARG A 40 -4.55 0.00 -11.05
CA ARG A 40 -5.77 0.49 -10.40
C ARG A 40 -5.62 1.96 -10.06
N PHE A 41 -6.71 2.72 -10.24
CA PHE A 41 -6.76 4.14 -9.88
C PHE A 41 -6.59 4.39 -8.37
N MET A 42 -6.94 3.40 -7.53
CA MET A 42 -6.73 3.44 -6.08
C MET A 42 -6.19 2.10 -5.62
N VAL A 43 -5.11 2.16 -4.85
CA VAL A 43 -4.33 1.00 -4.41
C VAL A 43 -4.22 1.01 -2.89
N ALA A 44 -4.47 -0.13 -2.26
CA ALA A 44 -4.34 -0.31 -0.82
C ALA A 44 -3.09 -1.14 -0.51
N LEU A 45 -2.06 -0.53 0.08
CA LEU A 45 -0.86 -1.23 0.55
C LEU A 45 -1.06 -1.78 1.97
N CYS A 46 -0.66 -3.02 2.16
CA CYS A 46 -0.70 -3.70 3.43
C CYS A 46 0.40 -3.17 4.37
N THR A 47 -0.01 -2.64 5.51
CA THR A 47 0.88 -2.25 6.61
C THR A 47 1.02 -3.34 7.67
N CYS A 48 0.06 -4.28 7.73
CA CYS A 48 -0.02 -5.26 8.82
C CYS A 48 0.74 -6.56 8.56
N ARG A 49 1.33 -6.75 7.37
CA ARG A 49 2.05 -7.97 6.92
C ARG A 49 1.25 -9.29 6.97
N ARG A 50 -0.06 -9.25 7.27
CA ARG A 50 -0.96 -10.43 7.32
C ARG A 50 -1.61 -10.79 5.98
N SER A 51 -1.39 -9.97 4.94
CA SER A 51 -2.01 -10.20 3.63
C SER A 51 -1.41 -11.43 2.94
N ARG A 52 -2.27 -12.24 2.32
CA ARG A 52 -1.86 -13.37 1.47
C ARG A 52 -1.36 -12.94 0.09
N THR A 53 -1.65 -11.70 -0.30
CA THR A 53 -1.26 -11.09 -1.57
C THR A 53 -0.35 -9.88 -1.35
N TYR A 54 0.48 -9.93 -0.31
CA TYR A 54 1.45 -8.89 0.01
C TYR A 54 2.24 -8.48 -1.26
N PRO A 55 2.35 -7.17 -1.57
CA PRO A 55 2.11 -6.01 -0.72
C PRO A 55 0.67 -5.47 -0.69
N TRP A 56 -0.26 -6.06 -1.43
CA TRP A 56 -1.63 -5.55 -1.52
C TRP A 56 -2.42 -5.88 -0.26
N CYS A 57 -3.30 -4.98 0.18
CA CYS A 57 -4.22 -5.24 1.27
C CYS A 57 -5.37 -6.14 0.80
N ASP A 58 -5.52 -7.30 1.45
CA ASP A 58 -6.62 -8.26 1.22
C ASP A 58 -7.64 -8.25 2.37
N THR A 59 -7.68 -7.18 3.15
CA THR A 59 -8.47 -7.01 4.38
C THR A 59 -8.07 -7.90 5.57
N SER A 60 -7.00 -8.69 5.48
CA SER A 60 -6.53 -9.53 6.59
C SER A 60 -6.19 -8.76 7.87
N HIS A 61 -5.98 -7.44 7.79
CA HIS A 61 -5.80 -6.57 8.95
C HIS A 61 -7.00 -6.59 9.92
N ARG A 62 -8.22 -6.86 9.41
CA ARG A 62 -9.47 -6.89 10.18
C ARG A 62 -9.65 -8.16 10.99
N ARG A 63 -8.89 -9.23 10.69
CA ARG A 63 -8.99 -10.49 11.42
C ARG A 63 -8.58 -10.22 12.88
N ARG A 64 -9.56 -10.30 13.79
CA ARG A 64 -9.32 -10.35 15.23
C ARG A 64 -8.79 -11.74 15.53
N SER A 65 -7.60 -11.86 16.12
CA SER A 65 -7.16 -13.11 16.73
C SER A 65 -8.21 -13.49 17.76
N ARG A 66 -8.96 -14.56 17.52
CA ARG A 66 -9.69 -15.22 18.60
C ARG A 66 -8.61 -15.79 19.51
N THR A 67 -8.33 -15.09 20.61
CA THR A 67 -7.49 -15.62 21.69
C THR A 67 -8.08 -16.97 22.09
N ARG A 68 -7.28 -18.02 21.96
CA ARG A 68 -7.56 -19.31 22.60
C ARG A 68 -7.18 -19.20 24.06
#